data_AF-A0A7C4WNQ0-F1
#
_entry.id   AF-A0A7C4WNQ0-F1
#
_cell.length_a   1.000
_cell.length_b   1.000
_cell.length_c   1.000
_cell.angle_alpha   90.00
_cell.angle_beta   90.00
_cell.angle_gamma   90.00
#
_symmetry.space_group_name_H-M   'P 1'
#
loop_
_entity.id
_entity.type
_entity.pdbx_description
1 polymer ?
#
loop_
_entity_poly.entity_id
_entity_poly.type
_entity_poly.pdbx_seq_one_letter_code
_entity_poly.pdbx_strand_id
1 'polypeptide(L)'
;MLFITAIAVGLVHTLIGPDHYVPFIVIGRARRWGWGRLMLLTFACGLGHVLSSVVIGLIGVALGESLTRIQGVEEARGEWAGWALILFGLGYGFWGLWRAMRRKHGAHVHLHLDGTIHRHGHEHATQGELSPVHEHAHSATHPEPSEPAPWKSLTPWVLFIIFVLGPCEPLIPLFFASALSGSWHEVLLVTVGYSAATLFAMHALVSVFWWGMRKVSLGPLERFSHALAGCVVLLSGVGMVFFGL
;
A
#
# COMPACT_ATOMS: atom_id res chain seq x y z
N MET A 1 4.77 22.84 24.93
CA MET A 1 3.60 21.92 24.93
C MET A 1 3.24 21.44 23.53
N LEU A 2 3.17 22.34 22.53
CA LEU A 2 2.81 21.99 21.14
C LEU A 2 3.67 20.90 20.51
N PHE A 3 4.97 20.82 20.82
CA PHE A 3 5.84 19.75 20.33
C PHE A 3 5.38 18.34 20.77
N ILE A 4 5.00 18.18 22.04
CA ILE A 4 4.50 16.91 22.57
C ILE A 4 3.14 16.58 21.93
N THR A 5 2.27 17.59 21.79
CA THR A 5 1.00 17.44 21.09
C THR A 5 1.22 17.00 19.64
N ALA A 6 2.18 17.59 18.94
CA ALA A 6 2.50 17.24 17.55
C ALA A 6 2.96 15.79 17.40
N ILE A 7 3.83 15.32 18.30
CA ILE A 7 4.23 13.91 18.33
C ILE A 7 3.02 13.02 18.61
N ALA A 8 2.23 13.33 19.64
CA ALA A 8 1.08 12.50 20.03
C ALA A 8 0.04 12.42 18.91
N VAL A 9 -0.32 13.55 18.31
CA VAL A 9 -1.24 13.62 17.17
C VAL A 9 -0.67 12.90 15.96
N GLY A 10 0.63 13.05 15.67
CA GLY A 10 1.33 12.30 14.62
C GLY A 10 1.20 10.78 14.80
N LEU A 11 1.47 10.27 16.01
CA LEU A 11 1.32 8.85 16.32
C LEU A 11 -0.13 8.38 16.21
N VAL A 12 -1.07 9.13 16.80
CA VAL A 12 -2.48 8.75 16.88
C VAL A 12 -3.15 8.77 15.51
N HIS A 13 -2.94 9.81 14.70
CA HIS A 13 -3.57 9.87 13.38
C HIS A 13 -3.06 8.72 12.49
N THR A 14 -1.76 8.41 12.51
CA THR A 14 -1.20 7.32 11.69
C THR A 14 -1.70 5.96 12.16
N LEU A 15 -1.93 5.80 13.47
CA LEU A 15 -2.46 4.56 14.02
C LEU A 15 -3.94 4.37 13.66
N ILE A 16 -4.72 5.46 13.65
CA ILE A 16 -6.16 5.42 13.37
C ILE A 16 -6.44 5.34 11.87
N GLY A 17 -5.65 6.01 11.03
CA GLY A 17 -5.80 6.04 9.58
C GLY A 17 -5.28 4.75 8.93
N PRO A 18 -6.16 3.76 8.62
CA PRO A 18 -5.69 2.50 8.04
C PRO A 18 -5.13 2.69 6.63
N ASP A 19 -5.60 3.73 5.94
CA ASP A 19 -5.15 4.16 4.63
C ASP A 19 -3.63 4.44 4.59
N HIS A 20 -2.99 4.76 5.71
CA HIS A 20 -1.57 5.11 5.77
C HIS A 20 -0.61 3.91 5.68
N TYR A 21 -1.02 2.73 6.13
CA TYR A 21 -0.14 1.56 6.21
C TYR A 21 -0.72 0.32 5.53
N VAL A 22 -2.05 0.15 5.56
CA VAL A 22 -2.73 -1.04 5.07
C VAL A 22 -2.50 -1.28 3.57
N PRO A 23 -2.61 -0.27 2.67
CA PRO A 23 -2.37 -0.48 1.24
C PRO A 23 -1.01 -1.09 0.93
N PHE A 24 0.07 -0.62 1.58
CA PHE A 24 1.42 -1.16 1.37
C PHE A 24 1.53 -2.61 1.79
N ILE A 25 0.97 -2.94 2.95
CA ILE A 25 1.00 -4.28 3.55
C ILE A 25 0.29 -5.28 2.62
N VAL A 26 -0.97 -4.99 2.25
CA VAL A 26 -1.80 -5.93 1.49
C VAL A 26 -1.35 -6.07 0.04
N ILE A 27 -0.95 -4.96 -0.61
CA ILE A 27 -0.45 -4.99 -1.98
C ILE A 27 0.94 -5.62 -2.02
N GLY A 28 1.81 -5.27 -1.06
CA GLY A 28 3.14 -5.86 -0.93
C GLY A 28 3.07 -7.37 -0.76
N ARG A 29 2.11 -7.88 0.03
CA ARG A 29 1.91 -9.32 0.21
C ARG A 29 1.36 -9.98 -1.05
N ALA A 30 0.35 -9.39 -1.69
CA ALA A 30 -0.24 -9.89 -2.93
C ALA A 30 0.78 -9.94 -4.07
N ARG A 31 1.64 -8.91 -4.19
CA ARG A 31 2.71 -8.80 -5.19
C ARG A 31 4.03 -9.44 -4.77
N ARG A 32 4.10 -10.08 -3.59
CA ARG A 32 5.30 -10.72 -3.04
C ARG A 32 6.54 -9.80 -3.03
N TRP A 33 6.36 -8.54 -2.63
CA TRP A 33 7.47 -7.61 -2.49
C TRP A 33 8.45 -8.06 -1.41
N GLY A 34 9.74 -7.83 -1.65
CA GLY A 34 10.76 -7.97 -0.62
C GLY A 34 10.64 -6.87 0.43
N TRP A 35 11.12 -7.16 1.64
CA TRP A 35 11.11 -6.23 2.78
C TRP A 35 11.70 -4.85 2.44
N GLY A 36 12.89 -4.82 1.84
CA GLY A 36 13.56 -3.56 1.51
C GLY A 36 12.77 -2.70 0.52
N ARG A 37 12.11 -3.32 -0.48
CA ARG A 37 11.25 -2.61 -1.43
C ARG A 37 10.00 -2.05 -0.75
N LEU A 38 9.38 -2.83 0.14
CA LEU A 38 8.21 -2.39 0.90
C LEU A 38 8.55 -1.18 1.78
N MET A 39 9.63 -1.27 2.56
CA MET A 39 10.09 -0.19 3.44
C MET A 39 10.48 1.06 2.65
N LEU A 40 11.25 0.92 1.56
CA LEU A 40 11.65 2.05 0.74
C LEU A 40 10.44 2.78 0.13
N LEU A 41 9.48 2.04 -0.40
CA LEU A 41 8.26 2.64 -0.96
C LEU A 41 7.43 3.31 0.14
N THR A 42 7.26 2.66 1.29
CA THR A 42 6.55 3.22 2.45
C THR A 42 7.22 4.53 2.90
N PHE A 43 8.55 4.55 2.99
CA PHE A 43 9.32 5.76 3.31
C PHE A 43 9.16 6.86 2.28
N ALA A 44 9.30 6.54 0.99
CA ALA A 44 9.14 7.53 -0.07
C ALA A 44 7.72 8.13 -0.07
N CYS A 45 6.69 7.29 0.07
CA CYS A 45 5.30 7.74 0.15
C CYS A 45 5.03 8.58 1.40
N GLY A 46 5.45 8.12 2.58
CA GLY A 46 5.25 8.85 3.83
C GLY A 46 5.99 10.19 3.83
N LEU A 47 7.22 10.23 3.29
CA LEU A 47 7.97 11.47 3.17
C LEU A 47 7.29 12.43 2.20
N GLY A 48 6.87 11.94 1.03
CA GLY A 48 6.15 12.75 0.04
C GLY A 48 4.82 13.30 0.56
N HIS A 49 4.05 12.48 1.27
CA HIS A 49 2.79 12.85 1.92
C HIS A 49 2.98 14.00 2.90
N VAL A 50 3.90 13.86 3.87
CA VAL A 50 4.12 14.90 4.88
C VAL A 50 4.73 16.16 4.26
N LEU A 51 5.74 16.02 3.40
CA LEU A 51 6.37 17.18 2.75
C LEU A 51 5.41 17.95 1.86
N SER A 52 4.49 17.28 1.16
CA SER A 52 3.49 17.97 0.32
C SER A 52 2.62 18.92 1.15
N SER A 53 2.16 18.46 2.32
CA SER A 53 1.33 19.24 3.24
C SER A 53 2.12 20.39 3.88
N VAL A 54 3.39 20.14 4.25
CA VAL A 54 4.29 21.17 4.77
C VAL A 54 4.52 22.27 3.73
N VAL A 55 4.75 21.91 2.47
CA VAL A 55 4.94 22.88 1.38
C VAL A 55 3.68 23.71 1.17
N ILE A 56 2.50 23.09 1.15
CA ILE A 56 1.22 23.80 1.02
C ILE A 56 0.99 24.75 2.20
N GLY A 57 1.25 24.30 3.43
CA GLY A 57 1.15 25.13 4.63
C GLY A 57 2.09 26.34 4.61
N LEU A 58 3.35 26.13 4.21
CA LEU A 58 4.35 27.20 4.08
C LEU A 58 3.96 28.22 3.01
N ILE A 59 3.50 27.76 1.84
CA ILE A 59 3.03 28.64 0.76
C ILE A 59 1.80 29.43 1.22
N GLY A 60 0.83 28.77 1.85
CA GLY A 60 -0.38 29.42 2.36
C GLY A 60 -0.05 30.53 3.37
N VAL A 61 0.85 30.26 4.33
CA VAL A 61 1.30 31.29 5.27
C VAL A 61 2.09 32.41 4.58
N ALA A 62 2.98 32.09 3.63
CA ALA A 62 3.74 33.09 2.90
C ALA A 62 2.86 34.03 2.06
N LEU A 63 1.74 33.53 1.55
CA LEU A 63 0.73 34.32 0.82
C LEU A 63 -0.24 35.07 1.75
N GLY A 64 -0.14 34.87 3.07
CA GLY A 64 -1.06 35.46 4.04
C GLY A 64 -2.48 34.87 3.96
N GLU A 65 -2.62 33.65 3.46
CA GLU A 65 -3.91 32.98 3.35
C GLU A 65 -4.47 32.57 4.72
N SER A 66 -5.78 32.61 4.84
CA SER A 66 -6.47 32.18 6.07
C SER A 66 -6.35 30.67 6.28
N LEU A 67 -6.30 30.23 7.54
CA LEU A 67 -6.30 28.82 7.94
C LEU A 67 -7.39 28.02 7.20
N THR A 68 -8.61 28.55 7.11
CA THR A 68 -9.76 27.89 6.45
C THR A 68 -9.50 27.62 4.96
N ARG A 69 -8.82 28.51 4.25
CA ARG A 69 -8.49 28.30 2.83
C ARG A 69 -7.42 27.22 2.65
N ILE A 70 -6.41 27.19 3.51
CA ILE A 70 -5.37 26.17 3.46
C ILE A 70 -5.96 24.79 3.82
N GLN A 71 -6.82 24.73 4.84
CA GLN A 71 -7.56 23.52 5.20
C GLN A 71 -8.45 23.03 4.05
N GLY A 72 -9.20 23.93 3.40
CA GLY A 72 -10.02 23.54 2.24
C GLY A 72 -9.21 22.95 1.07
N VAL A 73 -7.96 23.37 0.89
CA VAL A 73 -7.05 22.76 -0.11
C VAL A 73 -6.60 21.37 0.32
N GLU A 74 -6.27 21.15 1.60
CA GLU A 74 -5.98 19.81 2.13
C GLU A 74 -7.20 18.90 2.01
N GLU A 75 -8.37 19.33 2.48
CA GLU A 75 -9.63 18.57 2.43
C GLU A 75 -9.94 18.13 0.99
N ALA A 76 -9.84 19.04 0.02
CA ALA A 76 -10.02 18.69 -1.40
C ALA A 76 -8.98 17.67 -1.89
N ARG A 77 -7.72 17.77 -1.45
CA ARG A 77 -6.68 16.77 -1.74
C ARG A 77 -7.04 15.42 -1.13
N GLY A 78 -7.60 15.43 0.08
CA GLY A 78 -8.21 14.30 0.78
C GLY A 78 -9.27 13.58 -0.01
N GLU A 79 -10.28 14.31 -0.46
CA GLU A 79 -11.34 13.74 -1.27
C GLU A 79 -10.77 13.08 -2.54
N TRP A 80 -9.84 13.73 -3.22
CA TRP A 80 -9.23 13.20 -4.44
C TRP A 80 -8.43 11.94 -4.18
N ALA A 81 -7.63 11.89 -3.10
CA ALA A 81 -6.90 10.72 -2.68
C ALA A 81 -7.84 9.57 -2.28
N GLY A 82 -8.91 9.86 -1.54
CA GLY A 82 -9.92 8.89 -1.14
C GLY A 82 -10.65 8.26 -2.33
N TRP A 83 -11.11 9.08 -3.28
CA TRP A 83 -11.69 8.59 -4.53
C TRP A 83 -10.70 7.78 -5.36
N ALA A 84 -9.43 8.19 -5.42
CA ALA A 84 -8.39 7.44 -6.10
C ALA A 84 -8.15 6.07 -5.44
N LEU A 85 -8.15 5.97 -4.10
CA LEU A 85 -8.09 4.70 -3.37
C LEU A 85 -9.29 3.81 -3.67
N ILE A 86 -10.51 4.36 -3.70
CA ILE A 86 -11.74 3.63 -4.05
C ILE A 86 -11.64 3.05 -5.47
N LEU A 87 -11.30 3.89 -6.46
CA LEU A 87 -11.18 3.47 -7.85
C LEU A 87 -10.08 2.42 -8.04
N PHE A 88 -8.92 2.65 -7.42
CA PHE A 88 -7.82 1.70 -7.45
C PHE A 88 -8.20 0.37 -6.77
N GLY A 89 -8.82 0.40 -5.60
CA GLY A 89 -9.27 -0.77 -4.86
C GLY A 89 -10.30 -1.60 -5.64
N LEU A 90 -11.29 -0.95 -6.26
CA LEU A 90 -12.27 -1.60 -7.14
C LEU A 90 -11.60 -2.24 -8.36
N GLY A 91 -10.77 -1.48 -9.09
CA GLY A 91 -10.11 -1.96 -10.30
C GLY A 91 -9.16 -3.13 -10.01
N TYR A 92 -8.32 -2.98 -8.98
CA TYR A 92 -7.37 -4.00 -8.55
C TYR A 92 -8.07 -5.24 -7.97
N GLY A 93 -9.15 -5.04 -7.20
CA GLY A 93 -9.97 -6.10 -6.63
C GLY A 93 -10.68 -6.92 -7.69
N PHE A 94 -11.35 -6.27 -8.65
CA PHE A 94 -12.04 -6.93 -9.76
C PHE A 94 -11.06 -7.70 -10.66
N TRP A 95 -9.93 -7.08 -11.01
CA TRP A 95 -8.86 -7.75 -11.75
C TRP A 95 -8.31 -8.97 -10.99
N GLY A 96 -8.08 -8.83 -9.68
CA GLY A 96 -7.62 -9.92 -8.82
C GLY A 96 -8.61 -11.08 -8.76
N LEU A 97 -9.91 -10.77 -8.69
CA LEU A 97 -10.98 -11.76 -8.67
C LEU A 97 -11.09 -12.48 -10.01
N TRP A 98 -11.08 -11.73 -11.12
CA TRP A 98 -11.08 -12.28 -12.47
C TRP A 98 -9.90 -13.22 -12.73
N ARG A 99 -8.69 -12.81 -12.32
CA ARG A 99 -7.48 -13.65 -12.41
C ARG A 99 -7.62 -14.93 -11.59
N ALA A 100 -8.15 -14.84 -10.37
CA ALA A 100 -8.33 -15.99 -9.49
C ALA A 100 -9.34 -17.00 -10.06
N MET A 101 -10.44 -16.52 -10.66
CA MET A 101 -11.48 -17.37 -11.24
C MET A 101 -11.05 -18.06 -12.55
N ARG A 102 -10.13 -17.47 -13.32
CA ARG A 102 -9.61 -18.07 -14.56
C ARG A 102 -8.55 -19.15 -14.37
N ARG A 103 -7.98 -19.29 -13.17
CA ARG A 103 -7.08 -20.40 -12.84
C ARG A 103 -7.89 -21.69 -12.65
N LYS A 104 -8.06 -22.48 -13.72
CA LYS A 104 -8.57 -23.86 -13.63
C LYS A 104 -7.47 -24.76 -13.05
N HIS A 105 -7.84 -25.60 -12.08
CA HIS A 105 -6.93 -26.56 -11.44
C HIS A 105 -6.45 -27.63 -12.45
N GLY A 106 -5.18 -27.64 -12.79
CA GLY A 106 -4.50 -28.78 -13.39
C GLY A 106 -3.65 -29.50 -12.33
N ALA A 107 -4.28 -30.28 -11.46
CA ALA A 107 -3.55 -31.18 -10.55
C ALA A 107 -4.31 -32.52 -10.48
N HIS A 108 -3.99 -33.42 -11.39
CA HIS A 108 -4.37 -34.83 -11.27
C HIS A 108 -3.30 -35.59 -10.45
N VAL A 109 -3.75 -36.62 -9.75
CA VAL A 109 -2.91 -37.55 -9.00
C VAL A 109 -2.62 -38.73 -9.93
N HIS A 110 -1.34 -39.02 -10.19
CA HIS A 110 -0.95 -40.28 -10.82
C HIS A 110 -0.66 -41.32 -9.74
N LEU A 111 -1.22 -42.52 -9.91
CA LEU A 111 -0.82 -43.71 -9.16
C LEU A 111 0.25 -44.43 -10.00
N HIS A 112 1.48 -44.48 -9.52
CA HIS A 112 2.50 -45.32 -10.13
C HIS A 112 2.28 -46.79 -9.71
N LEU A 113 2.68 -47.73 -10.58
CA LEU A 113 2.55 -49.18 -10.32
C LEU A 113 3.35 -49.64 -9.07
N ASP A 114 4.21 -48.76 -8.53
CA ASP A 114 5.06 -48.97 -7.35
C ASP A 114 4.44 -48.44 -6.03
N GLY A 115 3.24 -47.86 -6.07
CA GLY A 115 2.53 -47.37 -4.89
C GLY A 115 2.93 -45.98 -4.38
N THR A 116 3.79 -45.24 -5.11
CA THR A 116 4.16 -43.87 -4.74
C THR A 116 3.20 -42.83 -5.30
N ILE A 117 2.87 -41.81 -4.50
CA ILE A 117 1.95 -40.71 -4.87
C ILE A 117 2.74 -39.41 -4.94
N HIS A 118 2.89 -38.85 -6.14
CA HIS A 118 3.50 -37.54 -6.36
C HIS A 118 2.58 -36.63 -7.19
N ARG A 119 2.62 -35.33 -6.92
CA ARG A 119 1.72 -34.31 -7.50
C ARG A 119 2.50 -33.43 -8.47
N HIS A 120 2.27 -33.59 -9.77
CA HIS A 120 2.83 -32.72 -10.81
C HIS A 120 1.72 -31.91 -11.49
N GLY A 121 2.01 -30.64 -11.80
CA GLY A 121 1.16 -29.81 -12.64
C GLY A 121 1.72 -29.79 -14.06
N HIS A 122 1.03 -30.42 -15.01
CA HIS A 122 1.36 -30.33 -16.43
C HIS A 122 0.26 -29.56 -17.18
N GLU A 123 0.67 -28.54 -17.93
CA GLU A 123 -0.14 -27.97 -19.02
C GLU A 123 0.18 -28.76 -20.29
N HIS A 124 -0.83 -29.35 -20.92
CA HIS A 124 -0.65 -30.08 -22.18
C HIS A 124 -0.59 -29.09 -23.35
N ALA A 125 0.61 -28.89 -23.91
CA ALA A 125 0.77 -28.48 -25.30
C ALA A 125 0.86 -29.75 -26.17
N THR A 126 0.11 -29.77 -27.26
CA THR A 126 -0.07 -30.88 -28.19
C THR A 126 1.14 -31.10 -29.12
N GLN A 127 1.31 -32.39 -29.50
CA GLN A 127 2.01 -32.98 -30.67
C GLN A 127 3.45 -33.53 -30.50
N GLY A 128 3.61 -34.82 -30.85
CA GLY A 128 4.80 -35.37 -31.52
C GLY A 128 5.48 -36.55 -30.82
N GLU A 129 5.62 -37.66 -31.52
CA GLU A 129 6.17 -38.96 -31.09
C GLU A 129 7.68 -38.98 -30.71
N LEU A 130 8.06 -40.04 -29.98
CA LEU A 130 9.38 -40.68 -29.76
C LEU A 130 10.20 -40.32 -28.50
N SER A 131 10.29 -41.31 -27.60
CA SER A 131 11.18 -41.46 -26.42
C SER A 131 12.67 -41.68 -26.80
N PRO A 132 13.60 -41.90 -25.83
CA PRO A 132 13.89 -41.23 -24.55
C PRO A 132 15.35 -40.69 -24.52
N VAL A 133 15.78 -39.90 -23.52
CA VAL A 133 17.14 -39.85 -22.91
C VAL A 133 17.25 -38.63 -21.98
N HIS A 134 17.92 -38.83 -20.85
CA HIS A 134 18.13 -37.87 -19.76
C HIS A 134 18.82 -36.56 -20.16
N GLU A 135 18.39 -35.43 -19.58
CA GLU A 135 19.29 -34.30 -19.29
C GLU A 135 18.72 -33.33 -18.24
N HIS A 136 19.64 -32.56 -17.64
CA HIS A 136 19.53 -31.86 -16.37
C HIS A 136 18.73 -30.55 -16.38
N ALA A 137 18.20 -30.22 -15.20
CA ALA A 137 17.99 -28.88 -14.65
C ALA A 137 17.37 -27.80 -15.57
N HIS A 138 16.07 -27.59 -15.43
CA HIS A 138 15.53 -26.25 -15.21
C HIS A 138 14.40 -26.33 -14.19
N SER A 139 14.56 -25.60 -13.09
CA SER A 139 13.45 -25.16 -12.25
C SER A 139 12.54 -24.28 -13.11
N ALA A 140 11.68 -24.94 -13.88
CA ALA A 140 10.60 -24.35 -14.63
C ALA A 140 9.61 -23.76 -13.62
N THR A 141 9.93 -22.55 -13.18
CA THR A 141 8.96 -21.61 -12.64
C THR A 141 7.87 -21.56 -13.69
N HIS A 142 6.72 -22.15 -13.40
CA HIS A 142 5.55 -22.07 -14.27
C HIS A 142 5.44 -20.64 -14.80
N PRO A 143 5.29 -20.42 -16.12
CA PRO A 143 4.97 -19.11 -16.64
C PRO A 143 3.56 -18.78 -16.14
N GLU A 144 3.51 -18.17 -14.95
CA GLU A 144 2.36 -17.40 -14.49
C GLU A 144 1.81 -16.65 -15.71
N PRO A 145 0.49 -16.74 -16.03
CA PRO A 145 -0.09 -15.99 -17.13
C PRO A 145 0.40 -14.57 -16.98
N SER A 146 1.20 -14.12 -17.95
CA SER A 146 1.99 -12.92 -17.79
C SER A 146 1.03 -11.78 -17.46
N GLU A 147 1.16 -11.25 -16.24
CA GLU A 147 0.43 -10.05 -15.86
C GLU A 147 0.65 -9.05 -16.99
N PRO A 148 -0.39 -8.39 -17.52
CA PRO A 148 -0.17 -7.33 -18.48
C PRO A 148 0.86 -6.38 -17.87
N ALA A 149 1.97 -6.17 -18.59
CA ALA A 149 3.15 -5.42 -18.14
C ALA A 149 2.86 -4.09 -17.41
N PRO A 150 1.75 -3.35 -17.68
CA PRO A 150 1.46 -2.11 -16.97
C PRO A 150 1.35 -2.26 -15.45
N TRP A 151 0.64 -3.26 -14.92
CA TRP A 151 0.25 -3.24 -13.51
C TRP A 151 1.42 -3.43 -12.54
N LYS A 152 2.45 -4.17 -12.95
CA LYS A 152 3.63 -4.49 -12.14
C LYS A 152 4.52 -3.26 -11.90
N SER A 153 4.65 -2.40 -12.89
CA SER A 153 5.39 -1.14 -12.81
C SER A 153 4.53 0.01 -12.29
N LEU A 154 3.23 0.04 -12.60
CA LEU A 154 2.36 1.17 -12.28
C LEU A 154 1.88 1.20 -10.82
N THR A 155 1.71 0.04 -10.17
CA THR A 155 1.13 0.00 -8.81
C THR A 155 1.91 0.85 -7.78
N PRO A 156 3.26 0.76 -7.69
CA PRO A 156 4.01 1.64 -6.78
C PRO A 156 3.83 3.14 -7.07
N TRP A 157 3.76 3.51 -8.35
CA TRP A 157 3.55 4.90 -8.76
C TRP A 157 2.16 5.41 -8.42
N VAL A 158 1.13 4.59 -8.63
CA VAL A 158 -0.24 4.92 -8.25
C VAL A 158 -0.32 5.12 -6.74
N LEU A 159 0.24 4.21 -5.94
CA LEU A 159 0.29 4.38 -4.49
C LEU A 159 1.04 5.63 -4.07
N PHE A 160 2.18 5.91 -4.69
CA PHE A 160 2.94 7.12 -4.41
C PHE A 160 2.15 8.39 -4.69
N ILE A 161 1.49 8.48 -5.85
CA ILE A 161 0.66 9.64 -6.22
C ILE A 161 -0.50 9.81 -5.25
N ILE A 162 -1.21 8.72 -4.92
CA ILE A 162 -2.31 8.74 -3.97
C ILE A 162 -1.85 9.28 -2.61
N PHE A 163 -0.71 8.81 -2.11
CA PHE A 163 -0.20 9.23 -0.81
C PHE A 163 0.32 10.67 -0.79
N VAL A 164 1.00 11.10 -1.85
CA VAL A 164 1.44 12.49 -2.01
C VAL A 164 0.24 13.43 -2.11
N LEU A 165 -0.86 12.97 -2.72
CA LEU A 165 -2.12 13.73 -2.71
C LEU A 165 -2.89 13.56 -1.39
N GLY A 166 -2.57 12.59 -0.55
CA GLY A 166 -3.17 12.44 0.77
C GLY A 166 -2.94 13.68 1.63
N PRO A 167 -3.94 14.16 2.37
CA PRO A 167 -3.85 15.31 3.24
C PRO A 167 -3.28 14.92 4.59
N CYS A 168 -2.48 15.81 5.14
CA CYS A 168 -1.98 15.66 6.50
C CYS A 168 -2.72 16.64 7.41
N GLU A 169 -4.04 16.50 7.46
CA GLU A 169 -4.98 17.47 8.05
C GLU A 169 -4.60 17.89 9.48
N PRO A 170 -4.15 16.98 10.38
CA PRO A 170 -3.82 17.38 11.74
C PRO A 170 -2.60 18.31 11.84
N LEU A 171 -1.73 18.32 10.83
CA LEU A 171 -0.51 19.13 10.83
C LEU A 171 -0.82 20.63 10.67
N ILE A 172 -1.82 20.99 9.86
CA ILE A 172 -2.09 22.40 9.51
C ILE A 172 -2.50 23.24 10.73
N PRO A 173 -3.47 22.82 11.56
CA PRO A 173 -3.84 23.60 12.76
C PRO A 173 -2.67 23.73 13.74
N LEU A 174 -1.86 22.68 13.92
CA LEU A 174 -0.69 22.70 14.80
C LEU A 174 0.38 23.67 14.28
N PHE A 175 0.64 23.63 12.98
CA PHE A 175 1.55 24.52 12.29
C PHE A 175 1.10 25.99 12.43
N PHE A 176 -0.19 26.27 12.18
CA PHE A 176 -0.74 27.62 12.26
C PHE A 176 -0.76 28.14 13.70
N ALA A 177 -1.07 27.29 14.68
CA ALA A 177 -1.01 27.64 16.10
C ALA A 177 0.42 28.05 16.53
N SER A 178 1.45 27.37 16.03
CA SER A 178 2.84 27.77 16.24
C SER A 178 3.24 29.03 15.45
N ALA A 179 2.69 29.23 14.25
CA ALA A 179 2.98 30.44 13.48
C ALA A 179 2.44 31.70 14.18
N LEU A 180 1.28 31.60 14.84
CA LEU A 180 0.68 32.69 15.63
C LEU A 180 1.48 33.08 16.88
N SER A 181 2.33 32.18 17.41
CA SER A 181 3.24 32.52 18.52
C SER A 181 4.43 33.39 18.09
N GLY A 182 4.61 33.60 16.77
CA GLY A 182 5.66 34.43 16.19
C GLY A 182 7.04 33.77 16.17
N SER A 183 7.16 32.50 16.56
CA SER A 183 8.44 31.81 16.69
C SER A 183 8.60 30.71 15.62
N TRP A 184 9.38 31.02 14.57
CA TRP A 184 9.71 30.06 13.51
C TRP A 184 10.39 28.77 14.03
N HIS A 185 11.07 28.86 15.17
CA HIS A 185 11.62 27.69 15.86
C HIS A 185 10.54 26.72 16.34
N GLU A 186 9.41 27.19 16.87
CA GLU A 186 8.32 26.31 17.30
C GLU A 186 7.65 25.64 16.11
N VAL A 187 7.44 26.38 15.02
CA VAL A 187 6.91 25.86 13.76
C VAL A 187 7.79 24.71 13.23
N LEU A 188 9.10 24.92 13.21
CA LEU A 188 10.07 23.90 12.79
C LEU A 188 10.01 22.67 13.71
N LEU A 189 10.01 22.85 15.03
CA LEU A 189 9.97 21.75 15.99
C LEU A 189 8.68 20.94 15.87
N VAL A 190 7.52 21.60 15.77
CA VAL A 190 6.22 20.94 15.57
C VAL A 190 6.21 20.15 14.27
N THR A 191 6.67 20.76 13.18
CA THR A 191 6.70 20.12 11.86
C THR A 191 7.61 18.89 11.87
N VAL A 192 8.83 19.02 12.36
CA VAL A 192 9.81 17.92 12.42
C VAL A 192 9.34 16.83 13.38
N GLY A 193 8.82 17.21 14.55
CA GLY A 193 8.31 16.27 15.56
C GLY A 193 7.14 15.45 15.03
N TYR A 194 6.14 16.11 14.43
CA TYR A 194 5.01 15.44 13.78
C TYR A 194 5.48 14.54 12.63
N SER A 195 6.35 15.03 11.75
CA SER A 195 6.85 14.27 10.60
C SER A 195 7.61 13.01 11.02
N ALA A 196 8.51 13.15 12.00
CA ALA A 196 9.27 12.03 12.53
C ALA A 196 8.37 10.98 13.21
N ALA A 197 7.40 11.44 14.01
CA ALA A 197 6.42 10.57 14.68
C ALA A 197 5.57 9.79 13.66
N THR A 198 5.05 10.47 12.63
CA THR A 198 4.24 9.89 11.55
C THR A 198 5.03 8.84 10.77
N LEU A 199 6.24 9.20 10.30
CA LEU A 199 7.11 8.27 9.57
C LEU A 199 7.49 7.06 10.42
N PHE A 200 7.81 7.28 11.69
CA PHE A 200 8.13 6.21 12.63
C PHE A 200 6.93 5.27 12.84
N ALA A 201 5.75 5.81 13.14
CA ALA A 201 4.53 5.02 13.34
C ALA A 201 4.19 4.20 12.10
N MET A 202 4.23 4.82 10.92
CA MET A 202 3.96 4.16 9.65
C MET A 202 4.91 2.99 9.42
N HIS A 203 6.22 3.18 9.62
CA HIS A 203 7.21 2.10 9.47
C HIS A 203 7.02 1.01 10.51
N ALA A 204 6.80 1.38 11.77
CA ALA A 204 6.58 0.42 12.85
C ALA A 204 5.35 -0.45 12.58
N LEU A 205 4.23 0.16 12.16
CA LEU A 205 2.99 -0.57 11.83
C LEU A 205 3.20 -1.48 10.62
N VAL A 206 3.74 -0.97 9.50
CA VAL A 206 4.03 -1.81 8.33
C VAL A 206 4.96 -2.96 8.71
N SER A 207 5.94 -2.73 9.58
CA SER A 207 6.87 -3.76 10.07
C SER A 207 6.16 -4.86 10.85
N VAL A 208 5.40 -4.48 11.87
CA VAL A 208 4.67 -5.40 12.74
C VAL A 208 3.68 -6.23 11.94
N PHE A 209 2.86 -5.60 11.11
CA PHE A 209 1.86 -6.30 10.30
C PHE A 209 2.50 -7.17 9.22
N TRP A 210 3.58 -6.71 8.58
CA TRP A 210 4.30 -7.53 7.60
C TRP A 210 4.85 -8.81 8.22
N TRP A 211 5.51 -8.72 9.38
CA TRP A 211 5.99 -9.90 10.10
C TRP A 211 4.85 -10.81 10.57
N GLY A 212 3.74 -10.23 11.03
CA GLY A 212 2.54 -10.99 11.39
C GLY A 212 1.99 -11.79 10.21
N MET A 213 1.77 -11.14 9.07
CA MET A 213 1.22 -11.78 7.88
C MET A 213 2.15 -12.80 7.23
N ARG A 214 3.47 -12.69 7.41
CA ARG A 214 4.41 -13.72 6.92
C ARG A 214 4.21 -15.09 7.59
N LYS A 215 3.68 -15.10 8.82
CA LYS A 215 3.39 -16.33 9.56
C LYS A 215 2.05 -16.96 9.18
N VAL A 216 1.20 -16.23 8.46
CA VAL A 216 -0.14 -16.69 8.06
C VAL A 216 -0.07 -17.30 6.66
N SER A 217 -0.25 -18.63 6.58
CA SER A 217 -0.48 -19.33 5.33
C SER A 217 -1.97 -19.34 5.03
N LEU A 218 -2.38 -18.66 3.97
CA LEU A 218 -3.80 -18.60 3.57
C LEU A 218 -4.23 -19.82 2.73
N GLY A 219 -3.30 -20.75 2.43
CA GLY A 219 -3.58 -21.97 1.66
C GLY A 219 -4.38 -21.68 0.39
N PRO A 220 -5.61 -22.24 0.23
CA PRO A 220 -6.45 -22.02 -0.96
C PRO A 220 -6.84 -20.56 -1.19
N LEU A 221 -6.85 -19.71 -0.15
CA LEU A 221 -7.19 -18.28 -0.26
C LEU A 221 -6.04 -17.46 -0.84
N GLU A 222 -4.81 -17.98 -0.92
CA GLU A 222 -3.69 -17.26 -1.53
C GLU A 222 -3.98 -16.87 -2.99
N ARG A 223 -4.81 -17.65 -3.70
CA ARG A 223 -5.24 -17.33 -5.07
C ARG A 223 -6.07 -16.04 -5.16
N PHE A 224 -6.75 -15.65 -4.08
CA PHE A 224 -7.56 -14.43 -3.98
C PHE A 224 -6.80 -13.28 -3.33
N SER A 225 -5.50 -13.41 -3.06
CA SER A 225 -4.69 -12.37 -2.38
C SER A 225 -4.80 -10.99 -3.04
N HIS A 226 -4.78 -10.91 -4.38
CA HIS A 226 -4.98 -9.65 -5.09
C HIS A 226 -6.40 -9.08 -4.91
N ALA A 227 -7.43 -9.93 -4.94
CA ALA A 227 -8.80 -9.52 -4.72
C ALA A 227 -9.01 -8.98 -3.30
N LEU A 228 -8.52 -9.71 -2.30
CA LEU A 228 -8.56 -9.30 -0.89
C LEU A 228 -7.82 -8.00 -0.65
N ALA A 229 -6.62 -7.85 -1.23
CA ALA A 229 -5.87 -6.60 -1.16
C ALA A 229 -6.65 -5.42 -1.77
N GLY A 230 -7.30 -5.61 -2.92
CA GLY A 230 -8.17 -4.60 -3.53
C GLY A 230 -9.36 -4.23 -2.66
N CYS A 231 -10.04 -5.22 -2.07
CA CYS A 231 -11.16 -4.99 -1.14
C CYS A 231 -10.72 -4.20 0.09
N VAL A 232 -9.57 -4.52 0.68
CA VAL A 232 -9.08 -3.80 1.85
C VAL A 232 -8.74 -2.36 1.50
N VAL A 233 -8.08 -2.12 0.36
CA VAL A 233 -7.78 -0.75 -0.12
C VAL A 233 -9.06 0.04 -0.42
N LEU A 234 -10.05 -0.60 -1.03
CA LEU A 234 -11.37 -0.01 -1.25
C LEU A 234 -12.02 0.42 0.06
N LEU A 235 -12.03 -0.46 1.07
CA LEU A 235 -12.59 -0.15 2.38
C LEU A 235 -11.84 1.00 3.07
N SER A 236 -10.52 1.08 2.94
CA SER A 236 -9.75 2.23 3.41
C SER A 236 -10.18 3.53 2.72
N GLY A 237 -10.34 3.52 1.39
CA GLY A 237 -10.80 4.71 0.65
C GLY A 237 -12.23 5.12 1.00
N VAL A 238 -13.14 4.16 1.20
CA VAL A 238 -14.51 4.43 1.71
C VAL A 238 -14.44 5.01 3.12
N GLY A 239 -13.55 4.48 3.98
CA GLY A 239 -13.23 5.03 5.30
C GLY A 239 -12.90 6.52 5.22
N MET A 240 -11.95 6.86 4.36
CA MET A 240 -11.47 8.22 4.16
C MET A 240 -12.59 9.16 3.67
N VAL A 241 -13.31 8.79 2.60
CA VAL A 241 -14.32 9.67 1.97
C VAL A 241 -15.56 9.87 2.84
N PHE A 242 -16.04 8.84 3.54
CA PHE A 242 -17.33 8.90 4.24
C PHE A 242 -17.20 9.11 5.75
N PHE A 243 -16.05 8.80 6.35
CA PHE A 243 -15.83 8.91 7.79
C PHE A 243 -14.75 9.94 8.17
N GLY A 244 -14.03 10.52 7.19
CA GLY A 244 -12.95 11.47 7.45
C GLY A 244 -11.81 10.86 8.28
N LEU A 245 -11.54 9.56 8.07
CA LEU A 245 -10.47 8.81 8.71
C LEU A 245 -9.15 8.93 7.95
#